data_AF-A0A845R4B0-F1
#
_entry.id   AF-A0A845R4B0-F1
#
_cell.length_a   1.000
_cell.length_b   1.000
_cell.length_c   1.000
_cell.angle_alpha   90.00
_cell.angle_beta   90.00
_cell.angle_gamma   90.00
#
_symmetry.space_group_name_H-M   'P 1'
#
loop_
_entity.id
_entity.type
_entity.pdbx_description
1 polymer ?
#
loop_
_entity_poly.entity_id
_entity_poly.type
_entity_poly.pdbx_seq_one_letter_code
_entity_poly.pdbx_strand_id
1 'polypeptide(L)'
;MALGKTVEHETGIDIYYWNINRIDIRRNNDYVSIQVFGYINENIYRAGKSNLIERVFIVNNDNGLLDEYFNSSNMVNNIYDIGYKYLKENESFFDGAVDILEEGGTN
;
A
#
# COMPACT_ATOMS: atom_id res chain seq x y z
N MET A 1 -7.96 -3.81 0.52
CA MET A 1 -8.23 -2.50 -0.11
C MET A 1 -7.07 -2.15 -1.03
N ALA A 2 -7.31 -1.36 -2.08
CA ALA A 2 -6.28 -0.93 -3.02
C ALA A 2 -6.45 0.55 -3.40
N LEU A 3 -5.38 1.17 -3.90
CA LEU A 3 -5.36 2.54 -4.40
C LEU A 3 -5.38 2.53 -5.94
N GLY A 4 -6.29 3.29 -6.52
CA GLY A 4 -6.38 3.52 -7.96
C GLY A 4 -5.60 4.77 -8.36
N LYS A 5 -4.46 4.59 -9.03
CA LYS A 5 -3.65 5.69 -9.57
C LYS A 5 -2.90 5.27 -10.83
N THR A 6 -3.07 6.03 -11.90
CA THR A 6 -2.33 5.81 -13.15
C THR A 6 -0.89 6.27 -13.03
N VAL A 7 0.04 5.37 -13.32
CA VAL A 7 1.48 5.65 -13.46
C VAL A 7 1.99 4.88 -14.68
N GLU A 8 2.64 5.57 -15.60
CA GLU A 8 3.27 4.95 -16.77
C GLU A 8 4.54 4.20 -16.34
N HIS A 9 4.63 2.92 -16.68
CA HIS A 9 5.84 2.11 -16.51
C HIS A 9 6.83 2.35 -17.65
N GLU A 10 8.12 2.10 -17.43
CA GLU A 10 9.17 2.27 -18.46
C GLU A 10 8.95 1.45 -19.74
N THR A 11 8.10 0.43 -19.68
CA THR A 11 7.67 -0.37 -20.84
C THR A 11 6.59 0.31 -21.68
N GLY A 12 6.12 1.51 -21.31
CA GLY A 12 5.01 2.23 -21.94
C GLY A 12 3.62 1.66 -21.60
N ILE A 13 3.51 0.90 -20.50
CA ILE A 13 2.24 0.32 -20.03
C ILE A 13 1.78 1.07 -18.79
N ASP A 14 0.50 1.44 -18.75
CA ASP A 14 -0.10 2.08 -17.58
C ASP A 14 -0.38 1.08 -16.46
N ILE A 15 0.03 1.45 -15.25
CA ILE A 15 -0.29 0.78 -14.00
C ILE A 15 -1.37 1.60 -13.31
N TYR A 16 -2.49 0.98 -12.95
CA TYR A 16 -3.60 1.67 -12.27
C TYR A 16 -3.88 1.14 -10.86
N TYR A 17 -3.66 -0.15 -10.62
CA TYR A 17 -4.13 -0.81 -9.40
C TYR A 17 -2.97 -1.08 -8.45
N TRP A 18 -3.01 -0.50 -7.26
CA TRP A 18 -1.94 -0.60 -6.26
C TRP A 18 -2.44 -1.27 -4.98
N ASN A 19 -1.94 -2.47 -4.69
CA ASN A 19 -2.33 -3.26 -3.52
C ASN A 19 -1.15 -3.40 -2.55
N ILE A 20 -1.42 -3.28 -1.25
CA ILE A 20 -0.41 -3.55 -0.21
C ILE A 20 -0.26 -5.06 -0.09
N ASN A 21 0.90 -5.56 -0.50
CA ASN A 21 1.19 -6.99 -0.44
C ASN A 21 1.69 -7.41 0.95
N ARG A 22 2.48 -6.55 1.60
CA ARG A 22 3.14 -6.88 2.86
C ARG A 22 3.43 -5.63 3.68
N ILE A 23 3.31 -5.77 5.00
CA ILE A 23 3.79 -4.78 5.96
C ILE A 23 4.73 -5.46 6.94
N ASP A 24 5.95 -4.92 7.07
CA ASP A 24 6.96 -5.39 8.02
C ASP A 24 7.24 -4.31 9.06
N ILE A 25 7.07 -4.65 10.33
CA ILE A 25 7.40 -3.77 11.44
C ILE A 25 8.78 -4.15 11.99
N ARG A 26 9.68 -3.17 12.07
CA ARG A 26 11.04 -3.35 12.59
C ARG A 26 11.27 -2.44 13.79
N ARG A 27 10.71 -2.83 14.94
CA ARG A 27 10.81 -2.05 16.19
C ARG A 27 12.24 -1.74 16.65
N ASN A 28 13.18 -2.66 16.41
CA ASN A 28 14.59 -2.45 16.79
C ASN A 28 15.27 -1.34 15.98
N ASN A 29 14.73 -1.04 14.79
CA ASN A 29 15.26 -0.05 13.87
C ASN A 29 14.29 1.14 13.71
N ASP A 30 13.22 1.16 14.51
CA ASP A 30 12.20 2.20 14.57
C ASP A 30 11.58 2.60 13.22
N TYR A 31 11.27 1.58 12.40
CA TYR A 31 10.58 1.81 11.13
C TYR A 31 9.55 0.73 10.79
N VAL A 32 8.61 1.10 9.92
CA VAL A 32 7.66 0.22 9.26
C VAL A 32 7.91 0.26 7.76
N SER A 33 7.94 -0.90 7.11
CA SER A 33 8.06 -1.04 5.67
C SER A 33 6.73 -1.51 5.09
N ILE A 34 6.21 -0.78 4.11
CA ILE A 34 4.97 -1.09 3.39
C ILE A 34 5.35 -1.43 1.96
N GLN A 35 5.21 -2.71 1.58
CA GLN A 35 5.43 -3.18 0.22
C GLN A 35 4.12 -3.12 -0.56
N VAL A 36 4.16 -2.42 -1.69
CA VAL A 36 3.01 -2.18 -2.56
C VAL A 36 3.30 -2.70 -3.95
N PHE A 37 2.37 -3.45 -4.50
CA PHE A 37 2.44 -4.00 -5.85
C PHE A 37 1.55 -3.19 -6.79
N GLY A 38 2.12 -2.78 -7.92
CA GLY A 38 1.41 -2.12 -9.00
C GLY A 38 1.05 -3.09 -10.11
N TYR A 39 -0.23 -3.14 -10.46
CA TYR A 39 -0.80 -3.94 -11.52
C TYR A 39 -1.42 -3.04 -12.60
N ILE A 40 -1.42 -3.54 -13.83
CA ILE A 40 -2.08 -2.87 -14.96
C ILE A 40 -3.52 -2.49 -14.58
N ASN A 41 -4.25 -3.43 -13.97
CA ASN A 41 -5.57 -3.21 -13.41
C ASN A 41 -5.92 -4.29 -12.39
N GLU A 42 -7.09 -4.15 -11.75
CA GLU A 42 -7.61 -5.07 -10.75
C GLU A 42 -7.83 -6.50 -11.28
N ASN A 43 -8.22 -6.66 -12.55
CA ASN A 43 -8.47 -7.98 -13.14
C ASN A 43 -7.19 -8.83 -13.21
N ILE A 44 -6.04 -8.20 -13.50
CA ILE A 44 -4.73 -8.88 -13.49
C ILE A 44 -4.40 -9.40 -12.09
N TYR A 45 -4.62 -8.57 -11.06
CA TYR A 45 -4.44 -8.97 -9.67
C TYR A 45 -5.36 -10.14 -9.29
N ARG A 46 -6.67 -10.01 -9.55
CA ARG A 46 -7.66 -11.05 -9.22
C ARG A 46 -7.45 -12.35 -9.98
N ALA A 47 -6.86 -12.29 -11.18
CA ALA A 47 -6.46 -13.47 -11.96
C ALA A 47 -5.18 -14.16 -11.42
N GLY A 48 -4.61 -13.68 -10.31
CA GLY A 48 -3.40 -14.24 -9.71
C GLY A 48 -2.15 -14.07 -10.57
N LYS A 49 -2.12 -13.05 -11.45
CA LYS A 49 -0.96 -12.76 -12.29
C LYS A 49 0.05 -11.93 -11.51
N SER A 50 1.30 -11.93 -11.99
CA SER A 50 2.36 -11.11 -11.43
C SER A 50 2.04 -9.62 -11.57
N ASN A 51 2.46 -8.86 -10.57
CA ASN A 51 2.52 -7.40 -10.62
C ASN A 51 3.54 -6.96 -11.69
N LEU A 52 3.37 -5.72 -12.18
CA LEU A 52 4.31 -5.13 -13.13
C LEU A 52 5.45 -4.41 -12.41
N ILE A 53 5.17 -3.82 -11.24
CA ILE A 53 6.17 -3.11 -10.43
C ILE A 53 5.95 -3.36 -8.94
N GLU A 54 7.03 -3.22 -8.17
CA GLU A 54 7.01 -3.20 -6.71
C GLU A 54 7.53 -1.86 -6.21
N ARG A 55 6.93 -1.36 -5.12
CA ARG A 55 7.40 -0.19 -4.39
C ARG A 55 7.44 -0.49 -2.91
N VAL A 56 8.44 0.07 -2.23
CA VAL A 56 8.57 -0.01 -0.77
C VAL A 56 8.53 1.40 -0.22
N PHE A 57 7.61 1.63 0.71
CA PHE A 57 7.49 2.86 1.46
C PHE A 57 8.00 2.62 2.87
N ILE A 58 8.87 3.50 3.37
CA ILE A 58 9.47 3.38 4.68
C ILE A 58 8.92 4.49 5.57
N VAL A 59 8.24 4.08 6.63
CA VAL A 59 7.75 4.97 7.68
C VAL A 59 8.76 4.95 8.82
N ASN A 60 9.57 6.00 8.92
CA ASN A 60 10.47 6.21 10.04
C ASN A 60 9.78 7.04 11.13
N ASN A 61 10.37 7.04 12.34
CA ASN A 61 9.85 7.82 13.46
C ASN A 61 10.20 9.31 13.43
N ASP A 62 10.76 9.82 12.33
CA ASP A 62 11.31 11.19 12.26
C ASP A 62 10.27 12.29 12.54
N ASN A 63 8.97 12.00 12.35
CA ASN A 63 7.86 12.93 12.59
C ASN A 63 6.75 12.36 13.50
N GLY A 64 7.02 11.27 14.24
CA GLY A 64 6.00 10.60 15.07
C GLY A 64 4.93 9.85 14.27
N LEU A 65 5.06 9.73 12.94
CA LEU A 65 4.13 9.01 12.07
C LEU A 65 4.01 7.52 12.44
N LEU A 66 5.10 6.93 12.96
CA LEU A 66 5.09 5.56 13.45
C LEU A 66 4.17 5.43 14.68
N ASP A 67 4.24 6.37 15.62
CA ASP A 67 3.37 6.38 16.79
C ASP A 67 1.92 6.75 16.42
N GLU A 68 1.72 7.64 15.46
CA GLU A 68 0.39 8.04 15.02
C GLU A 68 -0.37 6.88 14.35
N TYR A 69 0.25 6.24 13.36
CA TYR A 69 -0.42 5.21 12.57
C TYR A 69 -0.19 3.81 13.15
N PHE A 70 1.05 3.48 13.52
CA PHE A 70 1.49 2.12 13.83
C PHE A 70 1.75 1.88 15.34
N ASN A 71 1.08 2.62 16.23
CA ASN A 71 1.09 2.27 17.65
C ASN A 71 0.38 0.94 17.93
N SER A 72 0.68 0.36 19.10
CA SER A 72 0.18 -0.97 19.48
C SER A 72 -1.35 -1.06 19.50
N SER A 73 -2.06 0.02 19.85
CA SER A 73 -3.53 0.05 19.89
C SER A 73 -4.13 0.03 18.49
N ASN A 74 -3.56 0.82 17.58
CA ASN A 74 -4.01 0.89 16.19
C ASN A 74 -3.76 -0.44 15.48
N MET A 75 -2.60 -1.05 15.69
CA MET A 75 -2.23 -2.36 15.13
C MET A 75 -3.07 -3.55 15.64
N VAL A 76 -3.89 -3.37 16.68
CA VAL A 76 -4.92 -4.38 17.02
C VAL A 76 -5.98 -4.46 15.92
N ASN A 77 -6.19 -3.36 15.19
CA ASN A 77 -6.96 -3.39 13.95
C ASN A 77 -6.13 -4.02 12.82
N ASN A 78 -6.77 -4.29 11.67
CA ASN A 78 -6.09 -4.82 10.50
C ASN A 78 -4.95 -3.88 10.05
N ILE A 79 -3.70 -4.34 10.17
CA ILE A 79 -2.50 -3.56 9.83
C ILE A 79 -2.51 -3.06 8.37
N TYR A 80 -3.12 -3.80 7.45
CA TYR A 80 -3.24 -3.40 6.06
C TYR A 80 -4.13 -2.17 5.88
N ASP A 81 -5.16 -2.02 6.71
CA ASP A 81 -6.04 -0.84 6.68
C ASP A 81 -5.31 0.40 7.21
N ILE A 82 -4.41 0.22 8.17
CA ILE A 82 -3.55 1.29 8.69
C ILE A 82 -2.54 1.71 7.63
N GLY A 83 -1.83 0.74 7.03
CA GLY A 83 -0.89 1.01 5.95
C GLY A 83 -1.56 1.70 4.78
N TYR A 84 -2.79 1.29 4.44
CA TYR A 84 -3.60 1.95 3.42
C TYR A 84 -3.85 3.43 3.73
N LYS A 85 -4.30 3.75 4.95
CA LYS A 85 -4.55 5.14 5.37
C LYS A 85 -3.27 5.96 5.33
N TYR A 86 -2.18 5.41 5.87
CA TYR A 86 -0.87 6.07 5.85
C TYR A 86 -0.47 6.44 4.42
N LEU A 87 -0.50 5.48 3.48
CA LEU A 87 -0.12 5.71 2.09
C LEU A 87 -1.00 6.77 1.43
N LYS A 88 -2.31 6.73 1.67
CA LYS A 88 -3.26 7.68 1.08
C LYS A 88 -3.07 9.11 1.60
N GLU A 89 -2.76 9.25 2.89
CA GLU A 89 -2.73 10.55 3.57
C GLU A 89 -1.35 11.21 3.53
N ASN A 90 -0.27 10.45 3.41
CA ASN A 90 1.10 10.96 3.61
C ASN A 90 2.03 10.75 2.42
N GLU A 91 1.76 9.77 1.54
CA GLU A 91 2.66 9.50 0.41
C GLU A 91 2.20 10.27 -0.83
N SER A 92 2.97 11.29 -1.21
CA SER A 92 2.69 12.11 -2.41
C SER A 92 2.59 11.29 -3.69
N PHE A 93 3.22 10.11 -3.72
CA PHE A 93 3.06 9.15 -4.78
C PHE A 93 1.58 8.82 -5.03
N PHE A 94 0.73 8.79 -4.00
CA PHE A 94 -0.69 8.47 -4.09
C PHE A 94 -1.61 9.71 -4.09
N ASP A 95 -1.07 10.92 -4.29
CA ASP A 95 -1.91 12.12 -4.42
C ASP A 95 -2.94 11.97 -5.55
N GLY A 96 -4.20 12.25 -5.23
CA GLY A 96 -5.33 12.11 -6.16
C GLY A 96 -5.74 10.66 -6.46
N ALA A 97 -5.19 9.66 -5.76
CA ALA A 97 -5.61 8.28 -5.90
C ALA A 97 -7.07 8.09 -5.44
N VAL A 98 -7.78 7.19 -6.10
CA VAL A 98 -9.14 6.81 -5.73
C VAL A 98 -9.15 5.54 -4.89
N ASP A 99 -10.12 5.43 -3.98
CA ASP A 99 -10.30 4.23 -3.17
C ASP A 99 -10.86 3.08 -4.03
N ILE A 100 -10.20 1.92 -3.99
CA ILE A 100 -10.73 0.68 -4.56
C ILE A 100 -11.05 -0.28 -3.42
N LEU A 101 -12.35 -0.43 -3.17
CA LEU A 101 -12.88 -1.37 -2.21
C LEU A 101 -12.82 -2.77 -2.81
N GLU A 102 -11.94 -3.61 -2.27
CA GLU A 102 -11.91 -5.02 -2.64
C GLU A 102 -13.19 -5.67 -2.09
N GLU A 103 -14.16 -5.95 -2.95
CA GLU A 103 -15.31 -6.77 -2.55
C GLU A 103 -14.81 -8.12 -2.02
N GLY A 104 -15.27 -8.47 -0.82
CA GLY A 104 -14.75 -9.55 -0.01
C GLY A 104 -14.59 -10.84 -0.80
N GLY A 105 -13.38 -11.39 -0.79
CA GLY A 105 -13.13 -12.76 -1.21
C GLY A 105 -13.79 -13.72 -0.21
N THR A 106 -15.07 -14.04 -0.40
CA THR A 106 -15.62 -15.29 0.11
C THR A 106 -15.16 -16.41 -0.81
N ASN A 107 -14.33 -17.31 -0.29
CA ASN A 107 -14.33 -18.72 -0.69
C ASN A 107 -14.26 -19.57 0.58
#